data_AF-A0A7C5FIE2-F1
#
_entry.id   AF-A0A7C5FIE2-F1
#
_cell.length_a   1.000
_cell.length_b   1.000
_cell.length_c   1.000
_cell.angle_alpha   90.00
_cell.angle_beta   90.00
_cell.angle_gamma   90.00
#
_symmetry.space_group_name_H-M   'P 1'
#
loop_
_entity.id
_entity.type
_entity.pdbx_description
1 polymer ?
#
loop_
_entity_poly.entity_id
_entity_poly.type
_entity_poly.pdbx_seq_one_letter_code
_entity_poly.pdbx_strand_id
1 'polypeptide(L)'
;MKEQRKITVGLIFSYIFGGMFIISGLEHLISGNILGGIAILISGIIIFPATYKIINTKTNVSLSAGVKLLIVLIAFSIFVSTTNDNNLSENSNVNLVSENKKVEVAKKPELEIISLRMVKDEFGGYVIGVVRNNTNKQYDYAQIDINLYDSQGLQVGSTFANITDLEPKGIWKFKAPFFEDEAVKCKVRSLWGY
;
A
#
# COMPACT_ATOMS: atom_id res chain seq x y z
N MET A 1 41.20 -22.17 -23.97
CA MET A 1 39.87 -22.79 -24.00
C MET A 1 38.88 -21.82 -23.35
N LYS A 2 37.77 -21.45 -24.01
CA LYS A 2 36.73 -20.62 -23.36
C LYS A 2 36.01 -21.49 -22.35
N GLU A 3 36.11 -21.14 -21.07
CA GLU A 3 35.38 -21.79 -20.00
C GLU A 3 33.88 -21.67 -20.27
N GLN A 4 33.18 -22.80 -20.39
CA GLN A 4 31.75 -22.80 -20.67
C GLN A 4 31.01 -22.31 -19.42
N ARG A 5 30.31 -21.18 -19.53
CA ARG A 5 29.47 -20.69 -18.43
C ARG A 5 28.30 -21.65 -18.22
N LYS A 6 28.28 -22.33 -17.09
CA LYS A 6 27.15 -23.16 -16.69
C LYS A 6 25.96 -22.26 -16.35
N ILE A 7 24.97 -22.24 -17.22
CA ILE A 7 23.69 -21.57 -16.94
C ILE A 7 22.89 -22.49 -16.03
N THR A 8 22.73 -22.10 -14.78
CA THR A 8 21.88 -22.82 -13.82
C THR A 8 20.54 -22.10 -13.71
N VAL A 9 19.52 -22.85 -13.32
CA VAL A 9 18.19 -22.30 -13.01
C VAL A 9 18.30 -21.18 -11.97
N GLY A 10 19.11 -21.38 -10.94
CA GLY A 10 19.38 -20.35 -9.93
C GLY A 10 19.99 -19.08 -10.52
N LEU A 11 20.91 -19.19 -11.49
CA LEU A 11 21.53 -18.03 -12.13
C LEU A 11 20.50 -17.22 -12.94
N ILE A 12 19.59 -17.90 -13.65
CA ILE A 12 18.50 -17.24 -14.39
C ILE A 12 17.58 -16.50 -13.40
N PHE A 13 17.13 -17.17 -12.34
CA PHE A 13 16.29 -16.55 -11.32
C PHE A 13 16.98 -15.35 -10.65
N SER A 14 18.29 -15.41 -10.40
CA SER A 14 19.03 -14.27 -9.85
C SER A 14 19.04 -13.06 -10.77
N TYR A 15 19.07 -13.24 -12.09
CA TYR A 15 18.91 -12.13 -13.03
C TYR A 15 17.48 -11.57 -13.04
N ILE A 16 16.47 -12.44 -13.02
CA ILE A 16 15.05 -12.04 -13.01
C ILE A 16 14.71 -11.26 -11.73
N PHE A 17 14.90 -11.88 -10.56
CA PHE A 17 14.57 -11.26 -9.28
C PHE A 17 15.46 -10.05 -8.98
N GLY A 18 16.76 -10.14 -9.28
CA GLY A 18 17.68 -9.02 -9.08
C GLY A 18 17.31 -7.80 -9.94
N GLY A 19 16.97 -8.03 -11.22
CA GLY A 19 16.51 -6.97 -12.12
C GLY A 19 15.17 -6.38 -11.67
N MET A 20 14.21 -7.23 -11.29
CA MET A 20 12.91 -6.81 -10.79
C MET A 20 13.05 -5.93 -9.54
N PHE A 21 13.88 -6.33 -8.58
CA PHE A 21 14.14 -5.52 -7.38
C PHE A 21 14.84 -4.20 -7.71
N ILE A 22 15.78 -4.15 -8.66
CA ILE A 22 16.38 -2.86 -9.05
C ILE A 22 15.30 -1.92 -9.61
N ILE A 23 14.43 -2.42 -10.50
CA ILE A 23 13.37 -1.61 -11.11
C ILE A 23 12.36 -1.14 -10.05
N SER A 24 11.84 -2.05 -9.23
CA SER A 24 10.88 -1.71 -8.17
C SER A 24 11.48 -0.77 -7.12
N GLY A 25 12.77 -0.93 -6.81
CA GLY A 25 13.46 -0.05 -5.88
C GLY A 25 13.56 1.38 -6.41
N LEU A 26 13.87 1.56 -7.70
CA LEU A 26 13.90 2.88 -8.35
C LEU A 26 12.50 3.53 -8.39
N GLU A 27 11.47 2.76 -8.73
CA GLU A 27 10.08 3.21 -8.70
C GLU A 27 9.70 3.75 -7.31
N HIS A 28 10.05 3.00 -6.26
CA HIS A 28 9.73 3.40 -4.90
C HIS A 28 10.45 4.68 -4.46
N LEU A 29 11.70 4.89 -4.91
CA LEU A 29 12.41 6.16 -4.68
C LEU A 29 11.69 7.36 -5.32
N ILE A 30 11.19 7.19 -6.55
CA ILE A 30 10.47 8.25 -7.27
C ILE A 30 9.13 8.57 -6.60
N SER A 31 8.48 7.56 -5.99
CA SER A 31 7.21 7.72 -5.28
C SER A 31 7.30 8.46 -3.92
N GLY A 32 8.50 8.82 -3.46
CA GLY A 32 8.72 9.46 -2.16
C GLY A 32 8.98 8.49 -1.01
N ASN A 33 8.79 7.18 -1.21
CA ASN A 33 9.08 6.13 -0.24
C ASN A 33 10.57 5.72 -0.29
N ILE A 34 11.42 6.66 0.11
CA ILE A 34 12.88 6.56 -0.01
C ILE A 34 13.43 5.34 0.74
N LEU A 35 12.96 5.09 1.96
CA LEU A 35 13.47 4.01 2.81
C LEU A 35 13.17 2.62 2.22
N GLY A 36 11.94 2.39 1.75
CA GLY A 36 11.56 1.15 1.09
C GLY A 36 12.30 0.94 -0.23
N GLY A 37 12.49 2.03 -1.00
CA GLY A 37 13.23 1.98 -2.26
C GLY A 37 14.68 1.61 -2.05
N ILE A 38 15.37 2.23 -1.08
CA ILE A 38 16.74 1.86 -0.73
C ILE A 38 16.82 0.39 -0.29
N ALA A 39 15.89 -0.08 0.55
CA ALA A 39 15.89 -1.47 1.03
C ALA A 39 15.79 -2.49 -0.13
N ILE A 40 14.89 -2.26 -1.08
CA ILE A 40 14.73 -3.13 -2.25
C ILE A 40 15.91 -3.01 -3.22
N LEU A 41 16.48 -1.81 -3.42
CA LEU A 41 17.68 -1.64 -4.23
C LEU A 41 18.88 -2.42 -3.70
N ILE A 42 19.10 -2.39 -2.38
CA ILE A 42 20.17 -3.18 -1.73
C ILE A 42 19.96 -4.67 -2.01
N SER A 43 18.72 -5.16 -1.93
CA SER A 43 18.37 -6.55 -2.24
C SER A 43 18.69 -6.90 -3.70
N GLY A 44 18.31 -6.04 -4.64
CA GLY A 44 18.60 -6.20 -6.06
C GLY A 44 20.11 -6.23 -6.36
N ILE A 45 20.87 -5.30 -5.77
CA ILE A 45 22.33 -5.23 -5.91
C ILE A 45 23.04 -6.50 -5.40
N ILE A 46 22.55 -7.10 -4.31
CA ILE A 46 23.12 -8.31 -3.70
C ILE A 46 22.78 -9.58 -4.50
N ILE A 47 21.54 -9.68 -5.01
CA ILE A 47 21.08 -10.86 -5.76
C ILE A 47 21.63 -10.84 -7.19
N PHE A 48 21.70 -9.67 -7.82
CA PHE A 48 22.03 -9.55 -9.22
C PHE A 48 23.50 -9.96 -9.47
N PRO A 49 23.76 -10.99 -10.30
CA PRO A 49 25.09 -11.60 -10.37
C PRO A 49 26.20 -10.63 -10.80
N ALA A 50 25.89 -9.69 -11.69
CA ALA A 50 26.88 -8.74 -12.20
C ALA A 50 27.33 -7.72 -11.13
N THR A 51 26.38 -7.17 -10.37
CA THR A 51 26.67 -6.20 -9.30
C THR A 51 27.32 -6.88 -8.11
N TYR A 52 26.84 -8.07 -7.74
CA TYR A 52 27.45 -8.85 -6.67
C TYR A 52 28.92 -9.22 -6.98
N LYS A 53 29.22 -9.58 -8.24
CA LYS A 53 30.60 -9.83 -8.67
C LYS A 53 31.49 -8.59 -8.46
N ILE A 54 30.99 -7.41 -8.82
CA ILE A 54 31.70 -6.14 -8.64
C ILE A 54 31.98 -5.87 -7.15
N ILE A 55 30.99 -6.10 -6.29
CA ILE A 55 31.14 -5.93 -4.82
C ILE A 55 32.21 -6.86 -4.29
N ASN A 56 32.11 -8.16 -4.56
CA ASN A 56 33.08 -9.14 -4.07
C ASN A 56 34.51 -8.79 -4.50
N THR A 57 34.70 -8.30 -5.73
CA THR A 57 36.03 -7.90 -6.21
C THR A 57 36.55 -6.61 -5.58
N LYS A 58 35.67 -5.67 -5.19
CA LYS A 58 36.07 -4.36 -4.63
C LYS A 58 36.20 -4.38 -3.11
N THR A 59 35.30 -5.06 -2.42
CA THR A 59 35.26 -5.11 -0.96
C THR A 59 35.98 -6.33 -0.39
N ASN A 60 36.34 -7.31 -1.22
CA ASN A 60 36.93 -8.59 -0.80
C ASN A 60 36.04 -9.35 0.21
N VAL A 61 34.74 -9.03 0.24
CA VAL A 61 33.74 -9.67 1.10
C VAL A 61 32.93 -10.65 0.25
N SER A 62 33.06 -11.94 0.56
CA SER A 62 32.23 -12.99 -0.04
C SER A 62 31.05 -13.32 0.88
N LEU A 63 29.85 -12.98 0.44
CA LEU A 63 28.60 -13.36 1.10
C LEU A 63 28.20 -14.78 0.68
N SER A 64 27.98 -15.64 1.67
CA SER A 64 27.42 -16.98 1.41
C SER A 64 25.96 -16.87 0.94
N ALA A 65 25.43 -17.94 0.35
CA ALA A 65 24.05 -17.96 -0.12
C ALA A 65 23.04 -17.65 1.02
N GLY A 66 23.26 -18.23 2.20
CA GLY A 66 22.39 -18.00 3.37
C GLY A 66 22.44 -16.56 3.88
N VAL A 67 23.62 -15.93 3.90
CA VAL A 67 23.75 -14.53 4.34
C VAL A 67 23.05 -13.58 3.37
N LYS A 68 23.18 -13.82 2.06
CA LYS A 68 22.43 -13.03 1.06
C LYS A 68 20.93 -13.14 1.27
N LEU A 69 20.44 -14.37 1.49
CA LEU A 69 19.02 -14.63 1.74
C LEU A 69 18.54 -13.90 3.01
N LEU A 70 19.31 -13.95 4.09
CA LEU A 70 18.99 -13.25 5.34
C LEU A 70 18.88 -11.73 5.14
N ILE A 71 19.85 -11.12 4.45
CA ILE A 71 19.83 -9.68 4.17
C ILE A 71 18.60 -9.31 3.33
N VAL A 72 18.27 -10.12 2.33
CA VAL A 72 17.09 -9.91 1.48
C VAL A 72 15.80 -10.01 2.28
N LEU A 73 15.66 -10.98 3.20
CA LEU A 73 14.46 -11.10 4.05
C LEU A 73 14.28 -9.91 4.99
N ILE A 74 15.38 -9.41 5.57
CA ILE A 74 15.35 -8.22 6.42
C ILE A 74 14.93 -7.00 5.60
N ALA A 75 15.55 -6.80 4.43
CA ALA A 75 15.24 -5.69 3.54
C ALA A 75 13.79 -5.76 3.00
N PHE A 76 13.32 -6.96 2.66
CA PHE A 76 11.95 -7.19 2.24
C PHE A 76 10.95 -6.89 3.37
N SER A 77 11.27 -7.22 4.62
CA SER A 77 10.43 -6.89 5.76
C SER A 77 10.29 -5.37 5.97
N ILE A 78 11.39 -4.63 5.79
CA ILE A 78 11.39 -3.15 5.81
C ILE A 78 10.53 -2.62 4.65
N PHE A 79 10.73 -3.16 3.44
CA PHE A 79 9.96 -2.78 2.27
C PHE A 79 8.46 -2.96 2.49
N VAL A 80 8.02 -4.15 2.91
CA VAL A 80 6.60 -4.44 3.22
C VAL A 80 6.05 -3.48 4.28
N SER A 81 6.85 -3.14 5.29
CA SER A 81 6.44 -2.18 6.32
C SER A 81 6.26 -0.77 5.76
N THR A 82 7.07 -0.37 4.77
CA THR A 82 6.96 0.94 4.10
C THR A 82 5.94 0.99 2.97
N THR A 83 5.60 -0.15 2.35
CA THR A 83 4.53 -0.24 1.34
C THR A 83 3.14 -0.36 1.95
N ASN A 84 3.02 -0.41 3.28
CA ASN A 84 1.74 -0.49 3.98
C ASN A 84 0.90 0.80 3.95
N ASP A 85 1.36 1.83 3.22
CA ASP A 85 0.49 2.88 2.70
C ASP A 85 -0.09 2.43 1.35
N ASN A 86 -1.17 1.66 1.41
CA ASN A 86 -2.14 1.29 0.37
C ASN A 86 -1.71 1.51 -1.10
N ASN A 87 -1.69 0.42 -1.90
CA ASN A 87 -2.61 0.17 -3.02
C ASN A 87 -2.07 -0.95 -3.96
N LEU A 88 -2.63 -2.16 -3.84
CA LEU A 88 -2.76 -3.05 -5.01
C LEU A 88 -4.15 -2.79 -5.59
N SER A 89 -4.23 -1.93 -6.62
CA SER A 89 -5.29 -1.93 -7.63
C SER A 89 -4.86 -0.97 -8.73
N GLU A 90 -4.28 -1.53 -9.77
CA GLU A 90 -3.96 -0.84 -11.00
C GLU A 90 -5.25 -0.65 -11.84
N ASN A 91 -5.32 0.53 -12.47
CA ASN A 91 -6.02 0.84 -13.71
C ASN A 91 -7.46 1.39 -13.66
N SER A 92 -7.57 2.71 -13.80
CA SER A 92 -8.38 3.33 -14.86
C SER A 92 -7.84 4.73 -15.15
N ASN A 93 -7.22 4.87 -16.33
CA ASN A 93 -6.88 6.13 -16.97
C ASN A 93 -8.14 7.00 -17.18
N VAL A 94 -8.05 8.32 -16.97
CA VAL A 94 -8.45 9.37 -17.96
C VAL A 94 -8.05 10.77 -17.45
N ASN A 95 -7.21 11.40 -18.29
CA ASN A 95 -6.99 12.82 -18.61
C ASN A 95 -6.70 13.88 -17.54
N LEU A 96 -5.42 14.30 -17.58
CA LEU A 96 -4.93 15.61 -17.19
C LEU A 96 -5.45 16.68 -18.16
N VAL A 97 -6.18 17.66 -17.64
CA VAL A 97 -6.25 18.99 -18.25
C VAL A 97 -5.80 19.99 -17.19
N SER A 98 -4.64 20.61 -17.43
CA SER A 98 -4.21 21.81 -16.72
C SER A 98 -5.18 22.94 -17.02
N GLU A 99 -5.82 23.47 -15.99
CA GLU A 99 -6.41 24.80 -16.03
C GLU A 99 -5.88 25.62 -14.84
N ASN A 100 -5.27 26.75 -15.16
CA ASN A 100 -4.59 27.65 -14.26
C ASN A 100 -5.61 28.37 -13.37
N LYS A 101 -5.81 27.92 -12.12
CA LYS A 101 -6.67 28.59 -11.14
C LYS A 101 -5.89 28.88 -9.84
N LYS A 102 -5.70 30.18 -9.61
CA LYS A 102 -5.38 30.89 -8.36
C LYS A 102 -5.46 30.01 -7.10
N VAL A 103 -4.34 29.92 -6.36
CA VAL A 103 -4.22 29.21 -5.08
C VAL A 103 -5.26 29.73 -4.08
N GLU A 104 -6.35 29.02 -3.97
CA GLU A 104 -7.27 29.00 -2.85
C GLU A 104 -6.79 27.85 -1.96
N VAL A 105 -6.40 28.14 -0.72
CA VAL A 105 -6.01 27.12 0.25
C VAL A 105 -7.19 26.17 0.39
N ALA A 106 -7.09 24.97 -0.20
CA ALA A 106 -8.14 23.96 -0.15
C ALA A 106 -8.48 23.68 1.33
N LYS A 107 -9.64 24.18 1.77
CA LYS A 107 -10.13 23.95 3.13
C LYS A 107 -10.25 22.44 3.30
N LYS A 108 -9.42 21.88 4.19
CA LYS A 108 -9.47 20.47 4.55
C LYS A 108 -10.90 20.07 4.93
N PRO A 109 -11.44 18.93 4.46
CA PRO A 109 -12.79 18.51 4.83
C PRO A 109 -12.92 18.39 6.36
N GLU A 110 -14.07 18.81 6.87
CA GLU A 110 -14.30 18.91 8.32
C GLU A 110 -14.29 17.54 9.00
N LEU A 111 -14.88 16.53 8.34
CA LEU A 111 -14.70 15.12 8.66
C LEU A 111 -13.93 14.45 7.52
N GLU A 112 -12.90 13.67 7.85
CA GLU A 112 -11.98 13.08 6.88
C GLU A 112 -11.81 11.58 7.11
N ILE A 113 -11.91 10.78 6.06
CA ILE A 113 -11.62 9.34 6.11
C ILE A 113 -10.12 9.15 5.98
N ILE A 114 -9.49 8.67 7.04
CA ILE A 114 -8.06 8.34 7.08
C ILE A 114 -7.81 6.94 6.51
N SER A 115 -8.72 5.99 6.77
CA SER A 115 -8.61 4.62 6.25
C SER A 115 -9.96 3.94 6.09
N LEU A 116 -10.03 2.99 5.16
CA LEU A 116 -11.19 2.15 4.88
C LEU A 116 -10.70 0.79 4.39
N ARG A 117 -11.21 -0.29 4.99
CA ARG A 117 -10.89 -1.66 4.58
C ARG A 117 -12.08 -2.58 4.81
N MET A 118 -12.33 -3.48 3.87
CA MET A 118 -13.23 -4.61 4.03
C MET A 118 -12.47 -5.82 4.57
N VAL A 119 -13.04 -6.50 5.56
CA VAL A 119 -12.53 -7.73 6.17
C VAL A 119 -13.68 -8.72 6.24
N LYS A 120 -13.42 -10.01 6.03
CA LYS A 120 -14.40 -11.08 6.22
C LYS A 120 -13.85 -12.11 7.20
N ASP A 121 -14.74 -12.66 8.03
CA ASP A 121 -14.48 -13.82 8.87
C ASP A 121 -15.64 -14.83 8.75
N GLU A 122 -15.63 -15.87 9.60
CA GLU A 122 -16.64 -16.94 9.59
C GLU A 122 -18.06 -16.47 9.93
N PHE A 123 -18.22 -15.27 10.50
CA PHE A 123 -19.50 -14.71 10.94
C PHE A 123 -20.04 -13.61 10.03
N GLY A 124 -19.34 -13.30 8.93
CA GLY A 124 -19.75 -12.30 7.95
C GLY A 124 -18.64 -11.30 7.63
N GLY A 125 -19.04 -10.17 7.08
CA GLY A 125 -18.15 -9.10 6.65
C GLY A 125 -18.17 -7.90 7.59
N TYR A 126 -17.07 -7.16 7.61
CA TYR A 126 -16.96 -5.87 8.25
C TYR A 126 -16.23 -4.88 7.35
N VAL A 127 -16.73 -3.65 7.30
CA VAL A 127 -15.94 -2.51 6.84
C VAL A 127 -15.40 -1.78 8.05
N ILE A 128 -14.08 -1.79 8.21
CA ILE A 128 -13.36 -1.08 9.25
C ILE A 128 -12.71 0.17 8.67
N GLY A 129 -12.60 1.21 9.48
CA GLY A 129 -11.95 2.44 9.04
C GLY A 129 -11.71 3.43 10.15
N VAL A 130 -11.10 4.54 9.78
CA VAL A 130 -10.75 5.63 10.68
C VAL A 130 -11.23 6.94 10.09
N VAL A 131 -12.03 7.67 10.85
CA VAL A 131 -12.47 9.04 10.53
C VAL A 131 -11.82 10.02 11.51
N ARG A 132 -11.40 11.18 11.03
CA ARG A 132 -10.87 12.27 11.84
C ARG A 132 -11.80 13.47 11.76
N ASN A 133 -12.11 14.05 12.92
CA ASN A 133 -12.65 15.40 13.01
C ASN A 133 -11.50 16.41 12.86
N ASN A 134 -11.49 17.20 11.79
CA ASN A 134 -10.48 18.24 11.57
C ASN A 134 -10.87 19.59 12.16
N THR A 135 -12.02 19.70 12.81
CA THR A 135 -12.54 20.94 13.39
C THR A 135 -12.22 21.04 14.89
N ASN A 136 -12.49 22.22 15.48
CA ASN A 136 -12.47 22.44 16.92
C ASN A 136 -13.87 22.24 17.56
N LYS A 137 -14.85 21.77 16.78
CA LYS A 137 -16.24 21.54 17.21
C LYS A 137 -16.41 20.06 17.54
N GLN A 138 -17.18 19.75 18.58
CA GLN A 138 -17.69 18.40 18.83
C GLN A 138 -18.87 18.13 17.87
N TYR A 139 -18.88 16.93 17.27
CA TYR A 139 -20.07 16.45 16.57
C TYR A 139 -20.89 15.61 17.53
N ASP A 140 -22.13 16.01 17.77
CA ASP A 140 -23.07 15.26 18.63
C ASP A 140 -23.40 13.91 17.97
N TYR A 141 -23.39 13.89 16.63
CA TYR A 141 -23.56 12.69 15.83
C TYR A 141 -22.70 12.74 14.57
N ALA A 142 -22.09 11.61 14.22
CA ALA A 142 -21.46 11.42 12.92
C ALA A 142 -21.79 10.03 12.36
N GLN A 143 -21.99 9.93 11.05
CA GLN A 143 -22.30 8.69 10.34
C GLN A 143 -21.53 8.59 9.03
N ILE A 144 -21.12 7.36 8.73
CA ILE A 144 -20.55 6.97 7.45
C ILE A 144 -21.45 5.93 6.77
N ASP A 145 -21.84 6.20 5.54
CA ASP A 145 -22.62 5.28 4.69
C ASP A 145 -21.72 4.69 3.63
N ILE A 146 -21.80 3.37 3.42
CA ILE A 146 -20.86 2.61 2.60
C ILE A 146 -21.64 1.67 1.69
N ASN A 147 -21.38 1.75 0.39
CA ASN A 147 -21.93 0.82 -0.60
C ASN A 147 -21.00 -0.40 -0.76
N LEU A 148 -21.59 -1.57 -0.99
CA LEU A 148 -20.93 -2.85 -1.15
C LEU A 148 -21.11 -3.38 -2.57
N TYR A 149 -20.05 -3.90 -3.18
CA TYR A 149 -20.01 -4.31 -4.58
C TYR A 149 -19.43 -5.71 -4.74
N ASP A 150 -19.96 -6.46 -5.70
CA ASP A 150 -19.43 -7.77 -6.11
C ASP A 150 -18.17 -7.65 -7.00
N SER A 151 -17.68 -8.81 -7.46
CA SER A 151 -16.50 -8.90 -8.34
C SER A 151 -16.70 -8.28 -9.72
N GLN A 152 -17.96 -8.12 -10.17
CA GLN A 152 -18.32 -7.51 -11.44
C GLN A 152 -18.53 -5.99 -11.30
N GLY A 153 -18.43 -5.45 -10.07
CA GLY A 153 -18.64 -4.05 -9.77
C GLY A 153 -20.12 -3.66 -9.65
N LEU A 154 -21.03 -4.62 -9.55
CA LEU A 154 -22.45 -4.37 -9.31
C LEU A 154 -22.67 -4.16 -7.81
N GLN A 155 -23.54 -3.22 -7.45
CA GLN A 155 -23.87 -2.97 -6.05
C GLN A 155 -24.76 -4.11 -5.53
N VAL A 156 -24.28 -4.82 -4.51
CA VAL A 156 -24.99 -5.94 -3.88
C VAL A 156 -25.59 -5.58 -2.53
N GLY A 157 -25.16 -4.47 -1.92
CA GLY A 157 -25.68 -4.03 -0.64
C GLY A 157 -25.13 -2.68 -0.18
N SER A 158 -25.39 -2.37 1.09
CA SER A 158 -24.85 -1.19 1.77
C SER A 158 -24.81 -1.42 3.28
N THR A 159 -23.85 -0.79 3.96
CA THR A 159 -23.71 -0.79 5.42
C THR A 159 -23.41 0.62 5.92
N PHE A 160 -23.47 0.83 7.23
CA PHE A 160 -23.14 2.11 7.86
C PHE A 160 -22.56 1.89 9.26
N ALA A 161 -21.84 2.90 9.75
CA ALA A 161 -21.49 3.02 11.15
C ALA A 161 -21.78 4.44 11.62
N ASN A 162 -21.99 4.60 12.92
CA ASN A 162 -22.18 5.90 13.55
C ASN A 162 -21.45 5.99 14.89
N ILE A 163 -21.35 7.22 15.39
CA ILE A 163 -20.84 7.56 16.72
C ILE A 163 -21.56 8.80 17.23
N THR A 164 -21.71 8.90 18.55
CA THR A 164 -22.12 10.13 19.24
C THR A 164 -20.92 10.80 19.89
N ASP A 165 -20.99 12.10 20.09
CA ASP A 165 -20.02 12.86 20.88
C ASP A 165 -18.57 12.77 20.35
N LEU A 166 -18.40 12.86 19.02
CA LEU A 166 -17.08 12.86 18.40
C LEU A 166 -16.34 14.16 18.74
N GLU A 167 -15.37 14.05 19.64
CA GLU A 167 -14.61 15.16 20.19
C GLU A 167 -13.96 16.05 19.11
N PRO A 168 -13.71 17.34 19.41
CA PRO A 168 -12.83 18.20 18.63
C PRO A 168 -11.49 17.52 18.36
N LYS A 169 -11.02 17.53 17.11
CA LYS A 169 -9.79 16.83 16.72
C LYS A 169 -9.79 15.31 16.98
N GLY A 170 -10.94 14.74 17.34
CA GLY A 170 -11.11 13.35 17.69
C GLY A 170 -10.91 12.41 16.51
N ILE A 171 -10.62 11.16 16.84
CA ILE A 171 -10.43 10.06 15.90
C ILE A 171 -11.46 8.98 16.21
N TRP A 172 -12.30 8.68 15.24
CA TRP A 172 -13.30 7.63 15.31
C TRP A 172 -12.82 6.40 14.54
N LYS A 173 -12.58 5.31 15.26
CA LYS A 173 -12.38 3.98 14.66
C LYS A 173 -13.73 3.29 14.56
N PHE A 174 -14.16 2.93 13.36
CA PHE A 174 -15.47 2.31 13.14
C PHE A 174 -15.35 0.88 12.63
N LYS A 175 -16.41 0.10 12.86
CA LYS A 175 -16.61 -1.25 12.35
C LYS A 175 -18.08 -1.40 11.95
N ALA A 176 -18.34 -1.46 10.65
CA ALA A 176 -19.67 -1.58 10.05
C ALA A 176 -19.89 -3.02 9.56
N PRO A 177 -20.76 -3.83 10.19
CA PRO A 177 -21.02 -5.20 9.75
C PRO A 177 -21.82 -5.26 8.45
N PHE A 178 -21.61 -6.30 7.65
CA PHE A 178 -22.38 -6.63 6.46
C PHE A 178 -22.45 -8.14 6.25
N PHE A 179 -23.45 -8.62 5.50
CA PHE A 179 -23.75 -10.06 5.37
C PHE A 179 -23.87 -10.52 3.92
N GLU A 180 -23.60 -9.64 2.96
CA GLU A 180 -23.57 -9.95 1.53
C GLU A 180 -22.31 -10.75 1.19
N ASP A 181 -22.46 -12.08 1.09
CA ASP A 181 -21.35 -13.00 0.79
C ASP A 181 -20.60 -12.65 -0.49
N GLU A 182 -21.32 -12.12 -1.48
CA GLU A 182 -20.77 -11.73 -2.79
C GLU A 182 -19.98 -10.41 -2.75
N ALA A 183 -20.10 -9.61 -1.69
CA ALA A 183 -19.43 -8.32 -1.61
C ALA A 183 -17.91 -8.50 -1.47
N VAL A 184 -17.14 -7.99 -2.43
CA VAL A 184 -15.66 -8.04 -2.41
C VAL A 184 -15.02 -6.65 -2.40
N LYS A 185 -15.83 -5.60 -2.58
CA LYS A 185 -15.38 -4.21 -2.62
C LYS A 185 -16.36 -3.30 -1.88
N CYS A 186 -15.84 -2.25 -1.25
CA CYS A 186 -16.67 -1.20 -0.64
C CYS A 186 -16.29 0.18 -1.16
N LYS A 187 -17.23 1.13 -1.09
CA LYS A 187 -17.01 2.54 -1.39
C LYS A 187 -17.80 3.41 -0.43
N VAL A 188 -17.17 4.43 0.13
CA VAL A 188 -17.91 5.43 0.94
C VAL A 188 -18.88 6.18 0.03
N ARG A 189 -20.15 6.17 0.43
CA ARG A 189 -21.22 6.94 -0.20
C ARG A 189 -21.28 8.34 0.40
N SER A 190 -21.27 8.44 1.73
CA SER A 190 -21.35 9.71 2.44
C SER A 190 -20.69 9.63 3.82
N LEU A 191 -20.17 10.76 4.27
CA LEU A 191 -19.71 11.01 5.63
C LEU A 191 -20.22 12.37 6.06
N TRP A 192 -20.97 12.40 7.13
CA TRP A 192 -21.63 13.60 7.62
C TRP A 192 -21.79 13.54 9.14
N GLY A 193 -22.03 14.69 9.75
CA GLY A 193 -22.30 14.83 11.17
C GLY A 193 -22.81 16.23 11.48
N TYR A 194 -23.39 16.42 12.66
CA TYR A 194 -23.88 17.72 13.13
C TYR A 194 -23.46 18.02 14.57
#